data_AF-A0A925KDQ3-F1
#
_entry.id   AF-A0A925KDQ3-F1
#
_cell.length_a   1.000
_cell.length_b   1.000
_cell.length_c   1.000
_cell.angle_alpha   90.00
_cell.angle_beta   90.00
_cell.angle_gamma   90.00
#
_symmetry.space_group_name_H-M   'P 1'
#
loop_
_entity.id
_entity.type
_entity.pdbx_description
1 polymer ?
#
loop_
_entity_poly.entity_id
_entity_poly.type
_entity_poly.pdbx_seq_one_letter_code
_entity_poly.pdbx_strand_id
1 'polypeptide(L)' 'MSYRARVGHSGFEFADLRALLAKASPLRSGDQLAGVAADSAQ' A
#
# COMPACT_ATOMS: atom_id res chain seq x y z
N MET A 1 14.60 -4.80 6.92
CA MET A 1 14.04 -5.40 5.69
C MET A 1 13.43 -4.29 4.85
N SER A 2 13.69 -4.25 3.54
CA SER A 2 13.07 -3.30 2.61
C SER A 2 11.84 -3.94 1.94
N TYR A 3 10.64 -3.39 2.14
CA TYR A 3 9.43 -3.83 1.44
C TYR A 3 9.27 -3.01 0.16
N ARG A 4 9.41 -3.66 -0.99
CA ARG A 4 9.34 -3.01 -2.30
C ARG A 4 8.54 -3.84 -3.29
N ALA A 5 7.74 -3.16 -4.11
CA ALA A 5 7.03 -3.74 -5.23
C ALA A 5 7.30 -2.93 -6.50
N ARG A 6 7.25 -3.58 -7.66
CA ARG A 6 7.38 -2.90 -8.95
C ARG A 6 6.18 -3.27 -9.82
N VAL A 7 5.48 -2.27 -10.32
CA VAL A 7 4.37 -2.43 -11.26
C VAL A 7 4.77 -1.72 -12.55
N GLY A 8 5.10 -2.50 -13.58
CA GLY A 8 5.69 -1.99 -14.82
C GLY A 8 7.02 -1.26 -14.56
N HIS A 9 7.06 0.04 -14.85
CA HIS A 9 8.21 0.91 -14.63
C HIS A 9 8.17 1.69 -13.30
N SER A 10 7.08 1.59 -12.54
CA SER A 10 6.92 2.28 -11.26
C SER A 10 7.39 1.40 -10.10
N GLY A 11 8.32 1.93 -9.30
CA GLY A 11 8.75 1.31 -8.04
C GLY A 11 8.02 1.90 -6.85
N PHE A 12 7.52 1.04 -5.98
CA PHE A 12 6.86 1.40 -4.72
C PHE A 12 7.66 0.85 -3.56
N GLU A 13 7.95 1.71 -2.59
CA GLU A 13 8.59 1.33 -1.33
C GLU A 13 7.60 1.50 -0.19
N PHE A 14 7.59 0.52 0.71
CA PHE A 14 6.74 0.48 1.89
C PHE A 14 7.63 0.49 3.13
N ALA A 15 7.25 1.30 4.11
CA ALA A 15 8.03 1.47 5.34
C ALA A 15 8.09 0.17 6.17
N ASP A 16 7.00 -0.60 6.18
CA ASP A 16 6.89 -1.84 6.93
C ASP A 16 5.87 -2.82 6.29
N LEU A 17 5.81 -4.04 6.83
CA LEU A 17 4.88 -5.08 6.38
C LEU A 17 3.41 -4.65 6.56
N ARG A 18 3.10 -3.87 7.59
CA ARG A 18 1.73 -3.43 7.88
C ARG A 18 1.25 -2.46 6.79
N ALA A 19 2.11 -1.53 6.39
CA ALA A 19 1.87 -0.59 5.29
C ALA A 19 1.70 -1.33 3.97
N LEU A 20 2.54 -2.33 3.68
CA LEU A 20 2.37 -3.17 2.48
C LEU A 20 1.01 -3.88 2.49
N LEU A 21 0.65 -4.54 3.59
CA LEU A 21 -0.60 -5.31 3.68
C LEU A 21 -1.84 -4.41 3.62
N ALA A 22 -1.80 -3.24 4.26
CA ALA A 22 -2.91 -2.29 4.21
C ALA A 22 -3.12 -1.68 2.81
N LYS A 23 -2.03 -1.40 2.08
CA LYS A 23 -2.07 -0.92 0.69
C LYS A 23 -2.50 -2.03 -0.29
N ALA A 24 -2.24 -3.30 0.03
CA ALA A 24 -2.61 -4.45 -0.82
C ALA A 24 -4.06 -4.91 -0.64
N SER A 25 -4.71 -4.59 0.47
CA SER A 25 -6.12 -4.92 0.69
C SER A 25 -7.05 -4.07 -0.18
N PRO A 26 -8.19 -4.62 -0.67
CA PRO A 26 -9.20 -3.85 -1.39
C PRO A 26 -9.66 -2.64 -0.58
N LEU A 27 -9.92 -1.51 -1.24
CA LEU A 27 -10.32 -0.27 -0.59
C LEU A 27 -11.59 -0.48 0.26
N ARG A 28 -11.50 -0.19 1.55
CA ARG A 28 -12.63 -0.14 2.49
C ARG A 28 -12.65 1.23 3.17
N SER A 29 -13.83 1.73 3.49
CA SER A 29 -13.99 3.04 4.17
C SER A 29 -13.23 3.12 5.50
N GLY A 30 -13.10 1.99 6.21
CA GLY A 30 -12.34 1.89 7.46
C GLY A 30 -10.83 2.14 7.27
N ASP A 31 -10.24 1.67 6.16
CA ASP A 31 -8.81 1.86 5.88
C ASP A 31 -8.51 3.30 5.45
N GLN A 32 -9.46 3.97 4.77
CA GLN A 32 -9.36 5.39 4.46
C GLN A 32 -9.43 6.25 5.73
N LEU A 33 -10.38 5.95 6.64
CA LEU A 33 -10.48 6.64 7.93
C LEU A 33 -9.23 6.44 8.80
N ALA A 34 -8.62 5.25 8.72
CA ALA A 34 -7.39 4.93 9.44
C ALA A 34 -6.12 5.46 8.74
N GLY A 35 -6.23 6.07 7.55
CA GLY A 35 -5.09 6.62 6.81
C GLY A 35 -4.10 5.58 6.28
N VAL A 36 -4.52 4.31 6.18
CA VAL A 36 -3.66 3.18 5.74
C VAL A 36 -3.97 2.69 4.33
N ALA A 37 -5.07 3.17 3.73
CA ALA A 37 -5.46 2.84 2.37
C ALA A 37 -4.44 3.31 1.31
N ALA A 38 -4.46 2.65 0.15
CA ALA A 38 -3.72 3.10 -1.03
C ALA A 38 -4.29 4.42 -1.57
N ASP A 39 -3.39 5.33 -1.99
CA ASP A 39 -3.77 6.60 -2.64
C ASP A 39 -4.24 6.37 -4.08
N SER A 40 -3.84 5.25 -4.69
CA SER A 40 -4.12 4.91 -6.07
C SER A 40 -4.37 3.41 -6.23
N ALA A 41 -5.15 3.03 -7.24
CA ALA A 41 -5.46 1.63 -7.57
C ALA A 41 -4.35 0.88 -8.33
N GLN A 42 -3.17 1.48 -8.47
CA GLN A 42 -2.06 1.02 -9.31
C GLN A 42 -1.19 -0.04 -8.63
#